data_AF-A0A7V9ZMD5-F1
#
_entry.id   AF-A0A7V9ZMD5-F1
#
_cell.length_a   1.000
_cell.length_b   1.000
_cell.length_c   1.000
_cell.angle_alpha   90.00
_cell.angle_beta   90.00
_cell.angle_gamma   90.00
#
_symmetry.space_group_name_H-M   'P 1'
#
loop_
_entity.id
_entity.type
_entity.pdbx_description
1 polymer ?
#
loop_
_entity_poly.entity_id
_entity_poly.type
_entity_poly.pdbx_seq_one_letter_code
_entity_poly.pdbx_strand_id
1 'polypeptide(L)'
;MSELKQALENLNSFSQLLDKSLPSTYNSILSSSYRIVGLFSNQDRIRFDLIDQVCQSRDVVKNYSPLIHLLEEGDSDQQKFALYVKEIVDRFNNAIEKVTQVPQGWGSRIARFLYSRGGMFIGERLAKIELPTRAAVQINFPFPSTNSLATTKLHYQWQFQGGCTTAQKISELCHSAMPLATPPSQTLELYLMKVISLLVKSDLLMNSEAREIVRNTPYQMSLDKDRQILAISQILEPIPGQIINVGGAFKRDPRSSLYTIFLPDACEFSTHSVQTGFPHSLQRHGFALSDALMPFNFATTDDSSPSTSSPSTQSLKKKVALDLLPNGSLAAKARLLIRIKKQAFEGDKTQFLKLHEELAFAICSLHKDSDLFTAVTIIKTFFEFLNLHTNAYEFMSAINHQIIQSCSSLPQKALLQAHAAIKLEDHDTQFIPEILLSSSFEHSIQNAADRQDEKAVSEYMRLMGSVLFRAAKQLILQNYAGIATSKPQALDNPAKTMQLALNRQLQDFHHELAVSPSQIDMSLRMQTLLHEEIALFMM
;
A
#
# COMPACT_ATOMS: atom_id res chain seq x y z
N MET A 1 -21.95 9.28 -15.03
CA MET A 1 -23.36 9.14 -15.48
C MET A 1 -23.54 8.15 -16.64
N SER A 2 -22.74 8.19 -17.71
CA SER A 2 -22.78 7.18 -18.77
C SER A 2 -22.49 5.77 -18.25
N GLU A 3 -21.47 5.64 -17.41
CA GLU A 3 -21.06 4.39 -16.75
C GLU A 3 -22.17 3.78 -15.86
N LEU A 4 -22.87 4.62 -15.07
CA LEU A 4 -24.01 4.18 -14.26
C LEU A 4 -25.18 3.68 -15.13
N LYS A 5 -25.48 4.36 -16.25
CA LYS A 5 -26.51 3.91 -17.19
C LYS A 5 -26.17 2.55 -17.81
N GLN A 6 -24.92 2.36 -18.24
CA GLN A 6 -24.45 1.07 -18.76
C GLN A 6 -24.54 -0.05 -17.70
N ALA A 7 -24.15 0.24 -16.46
CA ALA A 7 -24.24 -0.73 -15.37
C ALA A 7 -25.71 -1.12 -15.07
N LEU A 8 -26.63 -0.17 -15.12
CA LEU A 8 -28.06 -0.41 -14.94
C LEU A 8 -28.67 -1.25 -16.07
N GLU A 9 -28.26 -1.00 -17.32
CA GLU A 9 -28.66 -1.83 -18.47
C GLU A 9 -28.15 -3.27 -18.35
N ASN A 10 -26.90 -3.45 -17.91
CA ASN A 10 -26.32 -4.78 -17.68
C ASN A 10 -27.08 -5.54 -16.57
N LEU A 11 -27.35 -4.88 -15.43
CA LEU A 11 -28.09 -5.48 -14.31
C LEU A 11 -29.54 -5.81 -14.68
N ASN A 12 -30.23 -4.92 -15.40
CA ASN A 12 -31.60 -5.13 -15.86
C ASN A 12 -31.67 -6.27 -16.89
N SER A 13 -30.75 -6.31 -17.85
CA SER A 13 -30.66 -7.40 -18.84
C SER A 13 -30.39 -8.74 -18.18
N PHE A 14 -29.49 -8.79 -17.20
CA PHE A 14 -29.20 -10.00 -16.44
C PHE A 14 -30.38 -10.45 -15.58
N SER A 15 -31.07 -9.52 -14.92
CA SER A 15 -32.27 -9.83 -14.13
C SER A 15 -33.39 -10.40 -15.01
N GLN A 16 -33.59 -9.84 -16.20
CA GLN A 16 -34.55 -10.37 -17.18
C GLN A 16 -34.14 -11.75 -17.71
N LEU A 17 -32.85 -12.01 -17.89
CA LEU A 17 -32.36 -13.35 -18.25
C LEU A 17 -32.64 -14.36 -17.12
N LEU A 18 -32.44 -13.97 -15.86
CA LEU A 18 -32.75 -14.81 -14.70
C LEU A 18 -34.26 -15.05 -14.53
N ASP A 19 -35.11 -14.05 -14.79
CA ASP A 19 -36.57 -14.21 -14.70
C ASP A 19 -37.17 -15.01 -15.88
N LYS A 20 -36.61 -14.88 -17.10
CA LYS A 20 -37.06 -15.62 -18.30
C LYS A 20 -36.59 -17.07 -18.31
N SER A 21 -35.51 -17.37 -17.61
CA SER A 21 -34.92 -18.69 -17.61
C SER A 21 -35.14 -19.36 -16.26
N LEU A 22 -36.01 -20.37 -16.23
CA LEU A 22 -36.30 -21.23 -15.06
C LEU A 22 -34.99 -21.71 -14.38
N PRO A 23 -35.05 -22.23 -13.13
CA PRO A 23 -33.86 -22.56 -12.30
C PRO A 23 -32.79 -23.45 -12.95
N SER A 24 -33.09 -24.07 -14.10
CA SER A 24 -32.15 -24.84 -14.91
C SER A 24 -30.99 -24.00 -15.47
N THR A 25 -31.17 -22.71 -15.78
CA THR A 25 -30.10 -21.87 -16.35
C THR A 25 -29.11 -21.40 -15.29
N TYR A 26 -29.57 -21.04 -14.09
CA TYR A 26 -28.67 -20.71 -12.99
C TYR A 26 -27.90 -21.94 -12.47
N ASN A 27 -28.57 -23.09 -12.36
CA ASN A 27 -27.89 -24.36 -12.04
C ASN A 27 -26.95 -24.79 -13.17
N SER A 28 -27.27 -24.54 -14.43
CA SER A 28 -26.37 -24.71 -15.58
C SER A 28 -25.14 -23.81 -15.43
N ILE A 29 -25.32 -22.51 -15.15
CA ILE A 29 -24.25 -21.53 -14.96
C ILE A 29 -23.32 -21.96 -13.80
N LEU A 30 -23.86 -22.35 -12.65
CA LEU A 30 -23.06 -22.83 -11.51
C LEU A 30 -22.43 -24.21 -11.73
N SER A 31 -23.13 -25.14 -12.38
CA SER A 31 -22.62 -26.51 -12.62
C SER A 31 -21.45 -26.55 -13.61
N SER A 32 -21.41 -25.63 -14.57
CA SER A 32 -20.26 -25.44 -15.48
C SER A 32 -19.03 -24.88 -14.76
N SER A 33 -19.21 -24.11 -13.67
CA SER A 33 -18.11 -23.58 -12.84
C SER A 33 -17.39 -24.65 -12.02
N TYR A 34 -17.88 -25.90 -12.04
CA TYR A 34 -17.36 -27.02 -11.27
C TYR A 34 -16.55 -28.04 -12.09
N ARG A 35 -16.26 -27.75 -13.37
CA ARG A 35 -15.32 -28.56 -14.15
C ARG A 35 -13.87 -28.18 -13.83
N ILE A 36 -13.08 -29.22 -13.56
CA ILE A 36 -11.65 -29.16 -13.23
C ILE A 36 -10.91 -28.35 -14.31
N VAL A 37 -10.01 -27.47 -13.85
CA VAL A 37 -9.12 -26.63 -14.65
C VAL A 37 -8.46 -27.47 -15.75
N GLY A 38 -8.85 -27.24 -17.00
CA GLY A 38 -8.26 -27.91 -18.16
C GLY A 38 -9.10 -27.87 -19.44
N LEU A 39 -10.42 -27.75 -19.36
CA LEU A 39 -11.31 -27.75 -20.54
C LEU A 39 -12.50 -26.81 -20.35
N PHE A 40 -12.28 -25.50 -20.47
CA PHE A 40 -13.38 -24.54 -20.60
C PHE A 40 -13.83 -24.48 -22.06
N SER A 41 -15.11 -24.73 -22.30
CA SER A 41 -15.69 -24.47 -23.62
C SER A 41 -15.83 -22.95 -23.84
N ASN A 42 -15.93 -22.50 -25.10
CA ASN A 42 -16.20 -21.09 -25.40
C ASN A 42 -17.50 -20.58 -24.73
N GLN A 43 -18.47 -21.46 -24.48
CA GLN A 43 -19.69 -21.12 -23.74
C GLN A 43 -19.43 -20.87 -22.26
N ASP A 44 -18.45 -21.54 -21.66
CA ASP A 44 -18.08 -21.31 -20.25
C ASP A 44 -17.36 -19.97 -20.09
N ARG A 45 -16.49 -19.59 -21.03
CA ARG A 45 -15.83 -18.27 -21.06
C ARG A 45 -16.85 -17.12 -21.16
N ILE A 46 -17.79 -17.21 -22.10
CA ILE A 46 -18.87 -16.21 -22.25
C ILE A 46 -19.69 -16.06 -20.95
N ARG A 47 -19.87 -17.14 -20.19
CA ARG A 47 -20.59 -17.11 -18.90
C ARG A 47 -19.76 -16.47 -17.78
N PHE A 48 -18.45 -16.73 -17.72
CA PHE A 48 -17.57 -16.07 -16.76
C PHE A 48 -17.48 -14.57 -17.04
N ASP A 49 -17.31 -14.18 -18.30
CA ASP A 49 -17.28 -12.77 -18.71
C ASP A 49 -18.58 -12.06 -18.33
N LEU A 50 -19.73 -12.73 -18.49
CA LEU A 50 -21.03 -12.20 -18.07
C LEU A 50 -21.13 -12.02 -16.55
N ILE A 51 -20.62 -12.97 -15.75
CA ILE A 51 -20.62 -12.87 -14.28
C ILE A 51 -19.72 -11.72 -13.83
N ASP A 52 -18.52 -11.60 -14.39
CA ASP A 52 -17.60 -10.52 -14.06
C ASP A 52 -18.17 -9.16 -14.47
N GLN A 53 -18.81 -9.06 -15.64
CA GLN A 53 -19.50 -7.85 -16.08
C GLN A 53 -20.65 -7.46 -15.13
N VAL A 54 -21.39 -8.44 -14.59
CA VAL A 54 -22.46 -8.20 -13.62
C VAL A 54 -21.90 -7.80 -12.25
N CYS A 55 -20.79 -8.39 -11.79
CA CYS A 55 -20.10 -8.00 -10.56
C CYS A 55 -19.53 -6.58 -10.67
N GLN A 56 -18.90 -6.23 -11.80
CA GLN A 56 -18.45 -4.86 -12.07
C GLN A 56 -19.63 -3.89 -12.11
N SER A 57 -20.74 -4.23 -12.78
CA SER A 57 -21.94 -3.39 -12.84
C SER A 57 -22.59 -3.21 -11.46
N ARG A 58 -22.57 -4.26 -10.62
CA ARG A 58 -22.99 -4.18 -9.21
C ARG A 58 -22.13 -3.20 -8.44
N ASP A 59 -20.81 -3.29 -8.57
CA ASP A 59 -19.88 -2.46 -7.80
C ASP A 59 -19.94 -1.01 -8.27
N VAL A 60 -20.14 -0.76 -9.57
CA VAL A 60 -20.50 0.56 -10.09
C VAL A 60 -21.77 1.06 -9.41
N VAL A 61 -22.88 0.33 -9.42
CA VAL A 61 -24.12 0.79 -8.76
C VAL A 61 -23.93 1.03 -7.25
N LYS A 62 -23.14 0.21 -6.55
CA LYS A 62 -22.79 0.43 -5.13
C LYS A 62 -21.96 1.71 -4.94
N ASN A 63 -20.94 1.93 -5.77
CA ASN A 63 -20.08 3.11 -5.71
C ASN A 63 -20.86 4.40 -6.03
N TYR A 64 -21.90 4.31 -6.86
CA TYR A 64 -22.81 5.41 -7.18
C TYR A 64 -24.03 5.50 -6.24
N SER A 65 -24.20 4.59 -5.26
CA SER A 65 -25.28 4.67 -4.26
C SER A 65 -25.39 6.03 -3.57
N PRO A 66 -24.29 6.70 -3.20
CA PRO A 66 -24.32 8.07 -2.72
C PRO A 66 -25.06 9.01 -3.69
N LEU A 67 -24.64 9.06 -4.97
CA LEU A 67 -25.26 9.91 -5.99
C LEU A 67 -26.74 9.57 -6.20
N ILE A 68 -27.11 8.29 -6.17
CA ILE A 68 -28.50 7.85 -6.30
C ILE A 68 -29.36 8.46 -5.20
N HIS A 69 -28.89 8.51 -3.95
CA HIS A 69 -29.58 9.19 -2.84
C HIS A 69 -29.70 10.70 -3.06
N LEU A 70 -28.67 11.37 -3.59
CA LEU A 70 -28.76 12.81 -3.93
C LEU A 70 -29.81 13.09 -5.01
N LEU A 71 -29.95 12.19 -5.99
CA LEU A 71 -30.94 12.33 -7.06
C LEU A 71 -32.37 12.18 -6.55
N GLU A 72 -32.59 11.56 -5.38
CA GLU A 72 -33.91 11.49 -4.72
C GLU A 72 -34.36 12.82 -4.14
N GLU A 73 -33.43 13.69 -3.78
CA GLU A 73 -33.69 15.03 -3.22
C GLU A 73 -33.63 16.13 -4.30
N GLY A 74 -33.32 15.74 -5.54
CA GLY A 74 -33.10 16.63 -6.69
C GLY A 74 -34.37 17.12 -7.39
N ASP A 75 -34.21 17.62 -8.62
CA ASP A 75 -35.33 18.03 -9.48
C ASP A 75 -36.21 16.84 -9.93
N SER A 76 -37.36 17.12 -10.57
CA SER A 76 -38.31 16.08 -10.98
C SER A 76 -37.70 15.01 -11.91
N ASP A 77 -36.68 15.33 -12.70
CA ASP A 77 -36.09 14.38 -13.64
C ASP A 77 -35.01 13.54 -12.95
N GLN A 78 -34.29 14.14 -11.99
CA GLN A 78 -33.37 13.46 -11.09
C GLN A 78 -34.11 12.45 -10.19
N GLN A 79 -35.26 12.83 -9.63
CA GLN A 79 -36.09 11.95 -8.80
C GLN A 79 -36.61 10.74 -9.59
N LYS A 80 -37.09 10.97 -10.83
CA LYS A 80 -37.50 9.88 -11.74
C LYS A 80 -36.35 8.92 -12.04
N PHE A 81 -35.15 9.45 -12.25
CA PHE A 81 -33.98 8.61 -12.49
C PHE A 81 -33.59 7.80 -11.24
N ALA A 82 -33.63 8.39 -10.04
CA ALA A 82 -33.36 7.68 -8.79
C ALA A 82 -34.37 6.55 -8.53
N LEU A 83 -35.66 6.79 -8.80
CA LEU A 83 -36.70 5.76 -8.73
C LEU A 83 -36.46 4.62 -9.71
N TYR A 84 -36.07 4.93 -10.95
CA TYR A 84 -35.71 3.94 -11.96
C TYR A 84 -34.52 3.07 -11.52
N VAL A 85 -33.51 3.69 -10.90
CA VAL A 85 -32.34 2.96 -10.37
C VAL A 85 -32.75 2.00 -9.24
N LYS A 86 -33.56 2.46 -8.28
CA LYS A 86 -34.08 1.61 -7.19
C LYS A 86 -34.84 0.42 -7.72
N GLU A 87 -35.71 0.65 -8.70
CA GLU A 87 -36.50 -0.41 -9.32
C GLU A 87 -35.63 -1.51 -9.95
N ILE A 88 -34.54 -1.14 -10.64
CA ILE A 88 -33.60 -2.11 -11.22
C ILE A 88 -32.87 -2.89 -10.12
N VAL A 89 -32.43 -2.21 -9.06
CA VAL A 89 -31.75 -2.85 -7.93
C VAL A 89 -32.68 -3.85 -7.23
N ASP A 90 -33.94 -3.47 -7.00
CA ASP A 90 -34.93 -4.35 -6.38
C ASP A 90 -35.23 -5.56 -7.25
N ARG A 91 -35.40 -5.38 -8.57
CA ARG A 91 -35.56 -6.50 -9.52
C ARG A 91 -34.37 -7.46 -9.48
N PHE A 92 -33.15 -6.93 -9.49
CA PHE A 92 -31.94 -7.75 -9.39
C PHE A 92 -31.86 -8.51 -8.08
N ASN A 93 -32.10 -7.85 -6.95
CA ASN A 93 -32.08 -8.46 -5.62
C ASN A 93 -33.14 -9.57 -5.49
N ASN A 94 -34.33 -9.34 -6.03
CA ASN A 94 -35.40 -10.33 -6.09
C ASN A 94 -35.03 -11.52 -6.97
N ALA A 95 -34.39 -11.31 -8.13
CA ALA A 95 -33.92 -12.39 -8.99
C ALA A 95 -32.86 -13.25 -8.27
N ILE A 96 -31.89 -12.64 -7.60
CA ILE A 96 -30.89 -13.34 -6.79
C ILE A 96 -31.52 -14.09 -5.60
N GLU A 97 -32.55 -13.53 -4.98
CA GLU A 97 -33.27 -14.17 -3.88
C GLU A 97 -34.05 -15.41 -4.32
N LYS A 98 -34.85 -15.31 -5.39
CA LYS A 98 -35.57 -16.46 -5.98
C LYS A 98 -34.61 -17.60 -6.29
N VAL A 99 -33.43 -17.26 -6.81
CA VAL A 99 -32.40 -18.20 -7.19
C VAL A 99 -31.71 -18.85 -5.97
N THR A 100 -31.47 -18.09 -4.91
CA THR A 100 -30.86 -18.60 -3.68
C THR A 100 -31.80 -19.45 -2.82
N GLN A 101 -33.11 -19.28 -2.98
CA GLN A 101 -34.15 -20.06 -2.29
C GLN A 101 -34.47 -21.42 -2.95
N VAL A 102 -33.98 -21.70 -4.17
CA VAL A 102 -34.19 -23.02 -4.80
C VAL A 102 -33.46 -24.11 -4.00
N PRO A 103 -34.15 -25.17 -3.55
CA PRO A 103 -33.54 -26.22 -2.73
C PRO A 103 -32.36 -26.88 -3.46
N GLN A 104 -31.18 -26.71 -2.88
CA GLN A 104 -29.93 -27.21 -3.44
C GLN A 104 -29.81 -28.73 -3.26
N GLY A 105 -29.69 -29.45 -4.36
CA GLY A 105 -29.41 -30.88 -4.40
C GLY A 105 -28.09 -31.25 -3.69
N TRP A 106 -27.93 -32.53 -3.36
CA TRP A 106 -26.76 -33.01 -2.62
C TRP A 106 -25.41 -32.69 -3.30
N GLY A 107 -25.39 -32.72 -4.64
CA GLY A 107 -24.21 -32.36 -5.43
C GLY A 107 -23.70 -30.94 -5.16
N SER A 108 -24.59 -29.94 -5.10
CA SER A 108 -24.22 -28.54 -4.82
C SER A 108 -23.85 -28.30 -3.35
N ARG A 109 -24.33 -29.14 -2.42
CA ARG A 109 -23.89 -29.12 -1.01
C ARG A 109 -22.47 -29.67 -0.84
N ILE A 110 -22.14 -30.78 -1.49
CA ILE A 110 -20.80 -31.39 -1.45
C ILE A 110 -19.78 -30.48 -2.15
N ALA A 111 -20.16 -29.94 -3.29
CA ALA A 111 -19.47 -28.83 -3.94
C ALA A 111 -19.19 -27.71 -2.92
N ARG A 112 -20.23 -27.08 -2.37
CA ARG A 112 -20.10 -25.98 -1.39
C ARG A 112 -19.21 -26.32 -0.20
N PHE A 113 -19.26 -27.56 0.30
CA PHE A 113 -18.41 -28.05 1.38
C PHE A 113 -16.94 -28.14 0.96
N LEU A 114 -16.63 -28.79 -0.17
CA LEU A 114 -15.27 -28.86 -0.73
C LEU A 114 -14.74 -27.46 -1.08
N TYR A 115 -15.59 -26.52 -1.50
CA TYR A 115 -15.24 -25.12 -1.78
C TYR A 115 -14.94 -24.30 -0.52
N SER A 116 -15.72 -24.46 0.55
CA SER A 116 -15.47 -23.76 1.83
C SER A 116 -14.15 -24.16 2.49
N ARG A 117 -13.66 -25.38 2.22
CA ARG A 117 -12.38 -25.89 2.73
C ARG A 117 -11.22 -25.76 1.75
N GLY A 118 -11.48 -25.71 0.44
CA GLY A 118 -10.46 -25.76 -0.61
C GLY A 118 -10.01 -24.42 -1.20
N GLY A 119 -10.68 -23.30 -0.88
CA GLY A 119 -10.22 -21.95 -1.26
C GLY A 119 -10.20 -21.66 -2.77
N MET A 120 -10.74 -22.54 -3.63
CA MET A 120 -10.83 -22.31 -5.06
C MET A 120 -12.06 -21.46 -5.38
N PHE A 121 -11.87 -20.14 -5.42
CA PHE A 121 -12.71 -19.26 -6.21
C PHE A 121 -11.83 -18.43 -7.14
N ILE A 122 -12.09 -18.52 -8.44
CA ILE A 122 -11.74 -17.51 -9.43
C ILE A 122 -13.10 -16.93 -9.84
N GLY A 123 -13.53 -15.84 -9.20
CA GLY A 123 -14.80 -15.15 -9.47
C GLY A 123 -15.44 -14.60 -8.20
N GLU A 124 -15.98 -13.38 -8.26
CA GLU A 124 -16.74 -12.84 -7.14
C GLU A 124 -18.14 -13.47 -7.07
N ARG A 125 -18.63 -13.73 -5.86
CA ARG A 125 -19.99 -14.22 -5.66
C ARG A 125 -21.00 -13.14 -6.06
N LEU A 126 -21.98 -13.49 -6.89
CA LEU A 126 -23.18 -12.66 -7.10
C LEU A 126 -23.94 -12.56 -5.78
N ALA A 127 -23.92 -11.38 -5.18
CA ALA A 127 -24.56 -11.05 -3.92
C ALA A 127 -25.60 -9.94 -4.16
N LYS A 128 -26.57 -9.83 -3.23
CA LYS A 128 -27.53 -8.73 -3.24
C LYS A 128 -26.78 -7.38 -3.20
N ILE A 129 -27.36 -6.40 -3.88
CA ILE A 129 -26.96 -5.01 -3.81
C ILE A 129 -27.63 -4.40 -2.59
N GLU A 130 -26.87 -4.32 -1.50
CA GLU A 130 -27.28 -3.52 -0.35
C GLU A 130 -26.88 -2.08 -0.64
N LEU A 131 -27.85 -1.26 -1.03
CA LEU A 131 -27.65 0.19 -1.09
C LEU A 131 -27.60 0.68 0.36
N PRO A 132 -26.48 1.27 0.83
CA PRO A 132 -26.38 1.77 2.19
C PRO A 132 -27.56 2.69 2.52
N THR A 133 -28.26 2.40 3.61
CA THR A 133 -29.38 3.21 4.09
C THR A 133 -28.78 4.51 4.65
N ARG A 134 -28.91 5.59 3.88
CA ARG A 134 -28.31 6.92 4.14
C ARG A 134 -26.78 6.87 4.36
N ALA A 135 -26.05 6.84 3.26
CA ALA A 135 -24.69 7.36 3.20
C ALA A 135 -24.71 8.65 2.37
N ALA A 136 -24.41 9.79 2.98
CA ALA A 136 -24.26 11.06 2.27
C ALA A 136 -22.86 11.18 1.62
N VAL A 137 -22.66 12.13 0.68
CA VAL A 137 -21.80 12.01 -0.53
C VAL A 137 -20.88 13.23 -0.76
N GLN A 138 -19.58 13.12 -1.17
CA GLN A 138 -18.71 14.28 -1.60
C GLN A 138 -18.97 14.85 -2.98
N ILE A 139 -18.70 16.15 -3.04
CA ILE A 139 -18.24 17.00 -4.13
C ILE A 139 -16.72 17.25 -3.99
N ASN A 140 -15.99 17.21 -5.12
CA ASN A 140 -14.54 17.43 -5.24
C ASN A 140 -14.19 18.87 -5.64
N PHE A 141 -13.12 19.43 -5.08
CA PHE A 141 -12.40 20.59 -5.67
C PHE A 141 -11.14 20.11 -6.43
N PRO A 142 -10.78 20.73 -7.57
CA PRO A 142 -9.64 20.28 -8.36
C PRO A 142 -8.33 20.87 -7.82
N PHE A 143 -7.37 20.01 -7.52
CA PHE A 143 -5.94 20.33 -7.46
C PHE A 143 -5.22 19.46 -8.50
N PRO A 144 -4.12 19.94 -9.11
CA PRO A 144 -3.44 19.19 -10.16
C PRO A 144 -2.69 18.01 -9.54
N SER A 145 -3.23 16.80 -9.69
CA SER A 145 -2.47 15.56 -9.50
C SER A 145 -2.46 14.83 -10.83
N THR A 146 -1.26 14.58 -11.33
CA THR A 146 -1.04 13.77 -12.51
C THR A 146 -1.38 12.31 -12.20
N ASN A 147 -2.23 11.76 -13.05
CA ASN A 147 -2.54 10.35 -13.27
C ASN A 147 -3.46 9.66 -12.24
N SER A 148 -4.62 9.29 -12.78
CA SER A 148 -5.81 8.70 -12.17
C SER A 148 -5.60 7.30 -11.59
N LEU A 149 -6.15 7.05 -10.40
CA LEU A 149 -7.01 5.89 -10.11
C LEU A 149 -7.69 6.04 -8.74
N ALA A 150 -9.01 5.83 -8.74
CA ALA A 150 -9.98 5.68 -7.65
C ALA A 150 -9.67 6.37 -6.29
N THR A 151 -10.13 7.61 -6.16
CA THR A 151 -10.22 8.34 -4.88
C THR A 151 -11.66 8.32 -4.36
N THR A 152 -11.89 7.75 -3.18
CA THR A 152 -13.18 7.85 -2.47
C THR A 152 -13.21 9.18 -1.73
N LYS A 153 -14.24 9.98 -1.97
CA LYS A 153 -14.40 11.32 -1.42
C LYS A 153 -15.83 11.46 -0.77
N LEU A 154 -16.02 12.09 0.42
CA LEU A 154 -17.27 12.54 1.18
C LEU A 154 -17.49 14.06 1.65
N HIS A 155 -18.44 14.86 1.11
CA HIS A 155 -18.60 16.34 1.23
C HIS A 155 -19.98 16.55 1.81
N TYR A 156 -20.11 17.56 2.64
CA TYR A 156 -21.41 18.03 3.08
C TYR A 156 -21.45 19.53 2.83
N GLN A 157 -22.64 20.06 2.61
CA GLN A 157 -22.86 21.48 2.43
C GLN A 157 -23.96 21.90 3.42
N TRP A 158 -23.61 22.73 4.40
CA TRP A 158 -24.57 23.38 5.28
C TRP A 158 -24.35 24.89 5.27
N GLN A 159 -25.44 25.64 5.08
CA GLN A 159 -25.47 27.08 5.24
C GLN A 159 -25.73 27.43 6.70
N PHE A 160 -24.82 28.18 7.33
CA PHE A 160 -25.08 28.86 8.60
C PHE A 160 -25.31 30.35 8.36
N GLN A 161 -26.51 30.82 8.69
CA GLN A 161 -26.78 32.21 9.03
C GLN A 161 -26.65 32.35 10.55
N GLY A 162 -25.66 33.09 11.03
CA GLY A 162 -25.49 33.29 12.48
C GLY A 162 -24.42 34.30 12.88
N GLY A 163 -24.89 35.48 13.29
CA GLY A 163 -24.36 36.46 14.25
C GLY A 163 -22.88 36.52 14.61
N CYS A 164 -22.31 37.72 14.47
CA CYS A 164 -21.03 38.12 15.07
C CYS A 164 -20.97 37.83 16.57
N THR A 165 -19.97 37.08 17.02
CA THR A 165 -19.69 36.87 18.45
C THR A 165 -18.57 37.79 18.94
N THR A 166 -18.51 38.00 20.24
CA THR A 166 -17.59 38.89 20.98
C THR A 166 -16.10 38.69 20.66
N ALA A 167 -15.73 37.53 20.12
CA ALA A 167 -14.37 37.22 19.64
C ALA A 167 -13.94 38.07 18.42
N GLN A 168 -14.88 38.47 17.55
CA GLN A 168 -14.56 39.33 16.38
C GLN A 168 -14.11 40.73 16.80
N LYS A 169 -14.70 41.29 17.87
CA LYS A 169 -14.35 42.63 18.41
C LYS A 169 -12.95 42.68 19.04
N ILE A 170 -12.44 41.55 19.54
CA ILE A 170 -11.08 41.48 20.13
C ILE A 170 -10.04 41.34 19.02
N SER A 171 -10.37 40.68 17.91
CA SER A 171 -9.44 40.48 16.79
C SER A 171 -9.14 41.78 16.02
N GLU A 172 -10.10 42.72 15.97
CA GLU A 172 -9.93 44.05 15.38
C GLU A 172 -8.94 44.95 16.15
N LEU A 173 -8.61 44.63 17.41
CA LEU A 173 -7.72 45.45 18.25
C LEU A 173 -6.24 45.04 18.18
N CYS A 174 -5.92 43.87 17.60
CA CYS A 174 -4.55 43.30 17.60
C CYS A 174 -3.91 43.28 16.20
N HIS A 175 -4.02 44.37 15.44
CA HIS A 175 -3.38 44.50 14.14
C HIS A 175 -1.85 44.69 14.25
N SER A 176 -1.12 43.59 14.36
CA SER A 176 0.26 43.49 13.88
C SER A 176 0.28 42.59 12.64
N ALA A 177 0.84 43.09 11.54
CA ALA A 177 0.88 42.43 10.24
C ALA A 177 1.63 41.08 10.29
N MET A 178 0.91 40.01 10.62
CA MET A 178 1.36 38.64 10.38
C MET A 178 1.37 38.38 8.87
N PRO A 179 2.41 37.72 8.32
CA PRO A 179 2.42 37.33 6.91
C PRO A 179 1.16 36.54 6.58
N LEU A 180 0.51 36.83 5.45
CA LEU A 180 -0.71 36.15 5.01
C LEU A 180 -0.59 34.62 4.93
N ALA A 181 0.61 34.04 4.96
CA ALA A 181 0.82 32.61 4.74
C ALA A 181 0.86 31.76 6.01
N THR A 182 1.14 32.32 7.18
CA THR A 182 1.26 31.53 8.42
C THR A 182 -0.09 31.39 9.12
N PRO A 183 -0.52 30.18 9.53
CA PRO A 183 -1.68 30.01 10.38
C PRO A 183 -1.40 30.62 11.75
N PRO A 184 -2.41 31.23 12.39
CA PRO A 184 -2.39 31.45 13.83
C PRO A 184 -2.08 30.14 14.55
N SER A 185 -1.30 30.19 15.64
CA SER A 185 -0.96 29.01 16.44
C SER A 185 -2.20 28.21 16.86
N GLN A 186 -3.27 28.91 17.22
CA GLN A 186 -4.57 28.34 17.57
C GLN A 186 -5.19 27.51 16.43
N THR A 187 -5.08 27.97 15.18
CA THR A 187 -5.59 27.25 14.00
C THR A 187 -4.86 25.93 13.82
N LEU A 188 -3.54 25.95 13.96
CA LEU A 188 -2.71 24.76 13.87
C LEU A 188 -3.01 23.80 15.02
N GLU A 189 -3.12 24.28 16.25
CA GLU A 189 -3.48 23.45 17.40
C GLU A 189 -4.84 22.76 17.22
N LEU A 190 -5.85 23.48 16.73
CA LEU A 190 -7.17 22.91 16.41
C LEU A 190 -7.07 21.83 15.33
N TYR A 191 -6.28 22.06 14.28
CA TYR A 191 -6.01 21.07 13.24
C TYR A 191 -5.39 19.81 13.84
N LEU A 192 -4.28 19.95 14.58
CA LEU A 192 -3.56 18.82 15.16
C LEU A 192 -4.45 18.03 16.14
N MET A 193 -5.22 18.71 16.99
CA MET A 193 -6.17 18.07 17.89
C MET A 193 -7.26 17.28 17.14
N LYS A 194 -7.77 17.83 16.04
CA LYS A 194 -8.78 17.16 15.21
C LYS A 194 -8.19 15.92 14.54
N VAL A 195 -7.00 16.02 13.97
CA VAL A 195 -6.28 14.90 13.36
C VAL A 195 -6.04 13.80 14.39
N ILE A 196 -5.50 14.13 15.57
CA ILE A 196 -5.30 13.15 16.65
C ILE A 196 -6.63 12.48 17.03
N SER A 197 -7.71 13.26 17.17
CA SER A 197 -9.01 12.69 17.50
C SER A 197 -9.55 11.76 16.41
N LEU A 198 -9.29 12.03 15.14
CA LEU A 198 -9.70 11.17 14.03
C LEU A 198 -8.91 9.86 14.00
N LEU A 199 -7.59 9.93 14.20
CA LEU A 199 -6.72 8.75 14.25
C LEU A 199 -7.09 7.81 15.41
N VAL A 200 -7.44 8.38 16.57
CA VAL A 200 -7.88 7.60 17.74
C VAL A 200 -9.29 7.04 17.52
N LYS A 201 -10.23 7.80 16.96
CA LYS A 201 -11.61 7.33 16.72
C LYS A 201 -11.73 6.28 15.62
N SER A 202 -10.77 6.23 14.70
CA SER A 202 -10.71 5.25 13.61
C SER A 202 -9.98 3.96 14.00
N ASP A 203 -9.58 3.82 15.27
CA ASP A 203 -8.81 2.69 15.81
C ASP A 203 -7.49 2.40 15.07
N LEU A 204 -7.00 3.36 14.28
CA LEU A 204 -5.75 3.19 13.54
C LEU A 204 -4.53 3.29 14.45
N LEU A 205 -4.58 4.18 15.43
CA LEU A 205 -3.48 4.50 16.33
C LEU A 205 -3.96 4.71 17.77
N MET A 206 -3.15 4.27 18.72
CA MET A 206 -3.34 4.64 20.12
C MET A 206 -3.05 6.13 20.32
N ASN A 207 -3.66 6.74 21.34
CA ASN A 207 -3.57 8.20 21.57
C ASN A 207 -2.13 8.72 21.66
N SER A 208 -1.24 8.01 22.37
CA SER A 208 0.17 8.37 22.46
C SER A 208 0.88 8.34 21.11
N GLU A 209 0.60 7.31 20.29
CA GLU A 209 1.20 7.15 18.95
C GLU A 209 0.71 8.24 18.00
N ALA A 210 -0.59 8.53 18.02
CA ALA A 210 -1.20 9.58 17.22
C ALA A 210 -0.60 10.96 17.53
N ARG A 211 -0.36 11.27 18.81
CA ARG A 211 0.29 12.52 19.22
C ARG A 211 1.73 12.63 18.74
N GLU A 212 2.49 11.56 18.87
CA GLU A 212 3.90 11.52 18.47
C GLU A 212 4.04 11.73 16.97
N ILE A 213 3.31 10.96 16.16
CA ILE A 213 3.43 11.03 14.70
C ILE A 213 2.93 12.37 14.14
N VAL A 214 1.76 12.84 14.58
CA VAL A 214 1.16 14.09 14.08
C VAL A 214 2.04 15.30 14.39
N ARG A 215 2.76 15.28 15.52
CA ARG A 215 3.65 16.36 15.92
C ARG A 215 4.98 16.35 15.16
N ASN A 216 5.50 15.16 14.86
CA ASN A 216 6.81 15.00 14.24
C ASN A 216 6.74 15.04 12.70
N THR A 217 5.56 14.83 12.12
CA THR A 217 5.37 14.87 10.67
C THR A 217 5.11 16.30 10.18
N PRO A 218 5.88 16.79 9.17
CA PRO A 218 5.65 18.11 8.61
C PRO A 218 4.27 18.21 7.95
N TYR A 219 3.66 19.39 8.06
CA TYR A 219 2.41 19.72 7.37
C TYR A 219 2.66 20.65 6.19
N GLN A 220 1.84 20.49 5.15
CA GLN A 220 1.80 21.37 3.99
C GLN A 220 0.62 22.32 4.12
N MET A 221 0.77 23.52 3.57
CA MET A 221 -0.26 24.56 3.63
C MET A 221 -0.47 25.19 2.27
N SER A 222 -1.72 25.44 1.94
CA SER A 222 -2.09 26.23 0.76
C SER A 222 -3.18 27.23 1.12
N LEU A 223 -3.06 28.45 0.58
CA LEU A 223 -4.02 29.52 0.78
C LEU A 223 -4.69 29.85 -0.55
N ASP A 224 -5.99 29.58 -0.64
CA ASP A 224 -6.85 30.13 -1.67
C ASP A 224 -7.19 31.58 -1.29
N LYS A 225 -6.56 32.54 -1.96
CA LYS A 225 -6.72 33.97 -1.68
C LYS A 225 -8.11 34.48 -2.08
N ASP A 226 -8.72 33.90 -3.10
CA ASP A 226 -10.02 34.36 -3.61
C ASP A 226 -11.14 33.96 -2.65
N ARG A 227 -11.03 32.77 -2.05
CA ARG A 227 -12.02 32.25 -1.11
C ARG A 227 -11.65 32.44 0.35
N GLN A 228 -10.43 32.94 0.62
CA GLN A 228 -9.86 33.05 1.96
C GLN A 228 -9.84 31.70 2.69
N ILE A 229 -9.52 30.62 1.97
CA ILE A 229 -9.48 29.26 2.53
C ILE A 229 -8.02 28.85 2.71
N LEU A 230 -7.66 28.57 3.96
CA LEU A 230 -6.40 27.94 4.32
C LEU A 230 -6.59 26.43 4.43
N ALA A 231 -5.98 25.65 3.53
CA ALA A 231 -5.91 24.21 3.64
C ALA A 231 -4.59 23.79 4.31
N ILE A 232 -4.68 22.81 5.22
CA ILE A 232 -3.55 22.19 5.92
C ILE A 232 -3.64 20.68 5.68
N SER A 233 -2.55 20.06 5.26
CA SER A 233 -2.48 18.62 5.03
C SER A 233 -1.22 18.00 5.62
N GLN A 234 -1.32 16.73 6.04
CA GLN A 234 -0.21 15.88 6.49
C GLN A 234 -0.35 14.50 5.86
N ILE A 235 0.80 13.90 5.56
CA ILE A 235 0.91 12.50 5.11
C ILE A 235 1.65 11.75 6.22
N LEU A 236 0.92 10.94 6.97
CA LEU A 236 1.45 10.19 8.11
C LEU A 236 1.78 8.76 7.70
N GLU A 237 2.95 8.27 8.12
CA GLU A 237 3.40 6.90 7.83
C GLU A 237 3.70 6.15 9.15
N PRO A 238 2.68 5.63 9.85
CA PRO A 238 2.88 5.02 11.18
C PRO A 238 3.63 3.69 11.14
N ILE A 239 3.60 3.01 10.01
CA ILE A 239 4.36 1.79 9.74
C ILE A 239 4.67 1.77 8.24
N PRO A 240 5.82 1.22 7.81
CA PRO A 240 6.12 1.10 6.39
C PRO A 240 5.00 0.44 5.60
N GLY A 241 4.65 1.03 4.47
CA GLY A 241 3.55 0.57 3.63
C GLY A 241 2.16 1.06 4.03
N GLN A 242 2.00 1.73 5.19
CA GLN A 242 0.75 2.40 5.57
C GLN A 242 0.90 3.91 5.44
N ILE A 243 0.05 4.52 4.62
CA ILE A 243 -0.02 5.97 4.38
C ILE A 243 -1.39 6.46 4.85
N ILE A 244 -1.40 7.47 5.72
CA ILE A 244 -2.62 8.15 6.17
C ILE A 244 -2.54 9.60 5.72
N ASN A 245 -3.38 9.99 4.77
CA ASN A 245 -3.52 11.38 4.36
C ASN A 245 -4.59 12.04 5.20
N VAL A 246 -4.22 13.11 5.89
CA VAL A 246 -5.13 13.91 6.70
C VAL A 246 -5.09 15.36 6.24
N GLY A 247 -6.25 15.89 5.89
CA GLY A 247 -6.44 17.26 5.43
C GLY A 247 -7.47 17.98 6.29
N GLY A 248 -7.38 19.30 6.36
CA GLY A 248 -8.36 20.16 6.98
C GLY A 248 -8.35 21.52 6.27
N ALA A 249 -9.47 22.22 6.25
CA ALA A 249 -9.50 23.59 5.76
C ALA A 249 -10.17 24.54 6.75
N PHE A 250 -9.73 25.79 6.69
CA PHE A 250 -10.15 26.86 7.56
C PHE A 250 -10.51 28.08 6.71
N LYS A 251 -11.68 28.65 6.96
CA LYS A 251 -12.06 29.93 6.37
C LYS A 251 -11.51 31.07 7.22
N ARG A 252 -10.73 31.96 6.62
CA ARG A 252 -10.22 33.17 7.26
C ARG A 252 -11.22 34.31 7.13
N ASP A 253 -11.31 35.14 8.16
CA ASP A 253 -12.03 36.40 8.06
C ASP A 253 -11.26 37.34 7.12
N PRO A 254 -11.88 37.91 6.08
CA PRO A 254 -11.24 38.90 5.23
C PRO A 254 -10.69 40.11 5.99
N ARG A 255 -11.25 40.40 7.17
CA ARG A 255 -10.89 41.55 8.01
C ARG A 255 -9.84 41.22 9.07
N SER A 256 -9.59 39.94 9.36
CA SER A 256 -8.66 39.52 10.40
C SER A 256 -7.96 38.22 10.03
N SER A 257 -6.64 38.28 9.84
CA SER A 257 -5.79 37.11 9.59
C SER A 257 -5.68 36.18 10.79
N LEU A 258 -6.04 36.66 11.99
CA LEU A 258 -6.02 35.90 13.24
C LEU A 258 -7.28 35.06 13.44
N TYR A 259 -8.39 35.45 12.81
CA TYR A 259 -9.66 34.75 12.98
C TYR A 259 -9.87 33.72 11.88
N THR A 260 -9.90 32.45 12.29
CA THR A 260 -10.13 31.32 11.38
C THR A 260 -11.25 30.45 11.91
N ILE A 261 -12.17 30.07 11.03
CA ILE A 261 -13.23 29.10 11.34
C ILE A 261 -12.85 27.78 10.65
N PHE A 262 -12.73 26.70 11.43
CA PHE A 262 -12.56 25.36 10.88
C PHE A 262 -13.78 24.99 10.05
N LEU A 263 -13.56 24.50 8.83
CA LEU A 263 -14.60 23.98 7.95
C LEU A 263 -14.79 22.49 8.27
N PRO A 264 -15.89 22.08 8.93
CA PRO A 264 -16.07 20.70 9.36
C PRO A 264 -16.03 19.69 8.20
N ASP A 265 -16.52 20.12 7.03
CA ASP A 265 -16.66 19.31 5.82
C ASP A 265 -15.40 19.31 4.94
N ALA A 266 -14.37 20.04 5.36
CA ALA A 266 -13.08 20.08 4.68
C ALA A 266 -12.03 19.17 5.32
N CYS A 267 -12.44 18.34 6.29
CA CYS A 267 -11.54 17.35 6.86
C CYS A 267 -11.46 16.14 5.92
N GLU A 268 -10.35 16.01 5.21
CA GLU A 268 -10.07 14.85 4.37
C GLU A 268 -9.33 13.80 5.22
N PHE A 269 -9.75 12.55 5.12
CA PHE A 269 -9.10 11.44 5.80
C PHE A 269 -9.13 10.24 4.86
N SER A 270 -7.96 9.78 4.45
CA SER A 270 -7.83 8.56 3.65
C SER A 270 -6.67 7.73 4.13
N THR A 271 -6.83 6.42 4.05
CA THR A 271 -5.83 5.45 4.44
C THR A 271 -5.52 4.55 3.27
N HIS A 272 -4.24 4.39 2.95
CA HIS A 272 -3.76 3.43 1.99
C HIS A 272 -2.77 2.50 2.68
N SER A 273 -2.88 1.19 2.48
CA SER A 273 -1.95 0.24 3.08
C SER A 273 -1.59 -0.85 2.09
N VAL A 274 -0.29 -1.04 1.88
CA VAL A 274 0.28 -2.12 1.08
C VAL A 274 1.31 -2.83 1.94
N GLN A 275 1.07 -4.11 2.20
CA GLN A 275 1.95 -4.96 2.99
C GLN A 275 2.34 -6.18 2.16
N THR A 276 3.63 -6.54 2.17
CA THR A 276 4.15 -7.70 1.43
C THR A 276 4.37 -8.93 2.32
N GLY A 277 4.28 -8.74 3.65
CA GLY A 277 4.64 -9.75 4.64
C GLY A 277 6.15 -9.99 4.75
N PHE A 278 6.96 -9.12 4.14
CA PHE A 278 8.43 -9.08 4.22
C PHE A 278 8.84 -7.80 4.98
N PRO A 279 9.93 -7.82 5.79
CA PRO A 279 10.31 -6.65 6.56
C PRO A 279 10.78 -5.49 5.68
N HIS A 280 10.37 -4.28 6.03
CA HIS A 280 11.00 -3.03 5.60
C HIS A 280 12.31 -2.76 6.38
N SER A 281 13.21 -1.90 5.89
CA SER A 281 14.47 -1.55 6.60
C SER A 281 14.22 -1.03 8.03
N LEU A 282 13.22 -0.16 8.23
CA LEU A 282 12.76 0.27 9.57
C LEU A 282 12.28 -0.87 10.47
N GLN A 283 11.74 -1.94 9.88
CA GLN A 283 11.31 -3.14 10.61
C GLN A 283 12.47 -4.12 10.83
N ARG A 284 13.53 -4.06 10.01
CA ARG A 284 14.76 -4.87 10.12
C ARG A 284 15.95 -4.00 10.52
N HIS A 285 15.81 -3.33 11.65
CA HIS A 285 16.94 -2.72 12.36
C HIS A 285 17.82 -1.77 11.52
N GLY A 286 17.30 -1.17 10.43
CA GLY A 286 18.07 -0.28 9.57
C GLY A 286 18.41 -0.80 8.17
N PHE A 287 18.32 -2.11 7.93
CA PHE A 287 18.68 -2.71 6.64
C PHE A 287 17.81 -3.95 6.34
N ALA A 288 17.04 -3.91 5.25
CA ALA A 288 16.32 -5.07 4.72
C ALA A 288 16.52 -5.17 3.21
N LEU A 289 16.66 -6.40 2.71
CA LEU A 289 16.57 -6.67 1.28
C LEU A 289 15.12 -6.54 0.80
N SER A 290 14.91 -6.55 -0.51
CA SER A 290 13.57 -6.43 -1.09
C SER A 290 12.91 -7.79 -1.25
N ASP A 291 11.61 -7.83 -0.93
CA ASP A 291 10.76 -8.99 -1.17
C ASP A 291 10.64 -9.36 -2.66
N ALA A 292 10.96 -8.41 -3.54
CA ALA A 292 11.00 -8.54 -4.99
C ALA A 292 12.09 -9.55 -5.44
N LEU A 293 13.14 -9.72 -4.63
CA LEU A 293 14.22 -10.69 -4.85
C LEU A 293 13.83 -12.13 -4.49
N MET A 294 12.68 -12.34 -3.82
CA MET A 294 12.24 -13.69 -3.45
C MET A 294 11.83 -14.49 -4.70
N PRO A 295 12.27 -15.75 -4.83
CA PRO A 295 11.85 -16.57 -5.96
C PRO A 295 10.33 -16.82 -5.98
N PHE A 296 9.73 -16.65 -7.17
CA PHE A 296 8.29 -16.84 -7.38
C PHE A 296 7.83 -18.27 -7.06
N ASN A 297 8.71 -19.24 -7.29
CA ASN A 297 8.47 -20.66 -7.04
C ASN A 297 9.46 -21.18 -5.99
N PHE A 298 9.16 -21.00 -4.71
CA PHE A 298 9.68 -21.89 -3.64
C PHE A 298 8.96 -23.24 -3.68
N ALA A 299 8.67 -23.77 -4.88
CA ALA A 299 8.42 -25.20 -4.98
C ALA A 299 9.78 -25.83 -4.70
N THR A 300 9.99 -26.23 -3.46
CA THR A 300 11.06 -27.14 -3.07
C THR A 300 11.15 -28.19 -4.16
N THR A 301 12.25 -28.15 -4.92
CA THR A 301 12.69 -29.26 -5.74
C THR A 301 13.04 -30.39 -4.77
N ASP A 302 12.00 -31.03 -4.23
CA ASP A 302 11.97 -32.31 -3.53
C ASP A 302 10.51 -32.57 -3.08
N ASP A 303 9.62 -32.76 -4.07
CA ASP A 303 8.29 -33.38 -3.90
C ASP A 303 8.39 -34.90 -3.59
N SER A 304 9.54 -35.36 -3.06
CA SER A 304 9.80 -36.75 -2.67
C SER A 304 9.75 -36.98 -1.15
N SER A 305 9.48 -35.94 -0.35
CA SER A 305 9.38 -36.05 1.12
C SER A 305 7.93 -35.91 1.62
N PRO A 306 7.23 -37.02 1.90
CA PRO A 306 5.87 -36.99 2.43
C PRO A 306 5.89 -36.94 3.96
N SER A 307 6.13 -35.77 4.58
CA SER A 307 5.67 -35.46 5.95
C SER A 307 6.33 -34.20 6.52
N THR A 308 5.68 -33.05 6.38
CA THR A 308 5.39 -32.07 7.46
C THR A 308 4.68 -30.89 6.81
N SER A 309 3.45 -30.63 7.23
CA SER A 309 2.56 -29.59 6.71
C SER A 309 3.00 -28.19 7.17
N SER A 310 4.20 -27.75 6.83
CA SER A 310 4.56 -26.34 6.96
C SER A 310 3.93 -25.55 5.81
N PRO A 311 3.19 -24.46 6.08
CA PRO A 311 2.69 -23.59 5.03
C PRO A 311 3.85 -23.15 4.13
N SER A 312 3.65 -23.17 2.81
CA SER A 312 4.67 -22.66 1.87
C SER A 312 5.03 -21.21 2.25
N THR A 313 6.30 -20.82 2.11
CA THR A 313 6.81 -19.48 2.45
C THR A 313 5.91 -18.36 1.91
N GLN A 314 5.34 -18.54 0.72
CA GLN A 314 4.42 -17.59 0.09
C GLN A 314 3.07 -17.49 0.81
N SER A 315 2.51 -18.60 1.29
CA SER A 315 1.27 -18.58 2.08
C SER A 315 1.46 -17.91 3.44
N LEU A 316 2.62 -18.12 4.08
CA LEU A 316 3.00 -17.44 5.31
C LEU A 316 3.17 -15.92 5.08
N LYS A 317 3.89 -15.51 4.03
CA LYS A 317 4.00 -14.09 3.63
C LYS A 317 2.62 -13.44 3.44
N LYS A 318 1.72 -14.09 2.69
CA LYS A 318 0.36 -13.58 2.45
C LYS A 318 -0.42 -13.41 3.75
N LYS A 319 -0.35 -14.39 4.66
CA LYS A 319 -1.00 -14.30 5.98
C LYS A 319 -0.46 -13.11 6.78
N VAL A 320 0.87 -13.01 6.91
CA VAL A 320 1.53 -11.92 7.65
C VAL A 320 1.21 -10.57 7.03
N ALA A 321 1.16 -10.46 5.69
CA ALA A 321 0.77 -9.24 5.00
C ALA A 321 -0.64 -8.77 5.40
N LEU A 322 -1.61 -9.68 5.44
CA LEU A 322 -2.98 -9.39 5.88
C LEU A 322 -3.04 -9.00 7.36
N ASP A 323 -2.28 -9.70 8.21
CA ASP A 323 -2.20 -9.42 9.64
C ASP A 323 -1.50 -8.07 9.95
N LEU A 324 -0.71 -7.53 9.02
CA LEU A 324 -0.05 -6.23 9.13
C LEU A 324 -0.88 -5.06 8.57
N LEU A 325 -2.02 -5.32 7.92
CA LEU A 325 -2.94 -4.26 7.51
C LEU A 325 -3.46 -3.48 8.73
N PRO A 326 -4.01 -2.27 8.58
CA PRO A 326 -4.33 -1.40 9.72
C PRO A 326 -5.23 -2.05 10.79
N ASN A 327 -6.17 -2.89 10.37
CA ASN A 327 -7.09 -3.64 11.23
C ASN A 327 -6.61 -5.08 11.53
N GLY A 328 -5.40 -5.42 11.10
CA GLY A 328 -4.81 -6.73 11.25
C GLY A 328 -4.26 -6.98 12.66
N SER A 329 -4.16 -8.26 13.01
CA SER A 329 -3.79 -8.71 14.37
C SER A 329 -2.35 -8.33 14.78
N LEU A 330 -1.46 -8.10 13.83
CA LEU A 330 -0.04 -7.84 14.05
C LEU A 330 0.35 -6.36 13.90
N ALA A 331 -0.53 -5.49 13.38
CA ALA A 331 -0.19 -4.10 13.08
C ALA A 331 0.28 -3.31 14.31
N ALA A 332 -0.48 -3.38 15.42
CA ALA A 332 -0.11 -2.71 16.68
C ALA A 332 1.22 -3.22 17.24
N LYS A 333 1.46 -4.54 17.14
CA LYS A 333 2.70 -5.17 17.59
C LYS A 333 3.89 -4.73 16.73
N ALA A 334 3.73 -4.66 15.42
CA ALA A 334 4.77 -4.22 14.51
C ALA A 334 5.17 -2.75 14.77
N ARG A 335 4.20 -1.86 15.02
CA ARG A 335 4.48 -0.47 15.44
C ARG A 335 5.24 -0.41 16.76
N LEU A 336 4.84 -1.20 17.76
CA LEU A 336 5.54 -1.29 19.04
C LEU A 336 6.98 -1.78 18.86
N LEU A 337 7.21 -2.81 18.03
CA LEU A 337 8.55 -3.32 17.75
C LEU A 337 9.44 -2.26 17.09
N ILE A 338 8.93 -1.50 16.11
CA ILE A 338 9.69 -0.40 15.49
C ILE A 338 10.10 0.63 16.54
N ARG A 339 9.19 1.02 17.44
CA ARG A 339 9.49 1.98 18.51
C ARG A 339 10.59 1.48 19.44
N ILE A 340 10.49 0.23 19.91
CA ILE A 340 11.48 -0.35 20.83
C ILE A 340 12.84 -0.47 20.12
N LYS A 341 12.88 -0.84 18.84
CA LYS A 341 14.11 -0.88 18.04
C LYS A 341 14.75 0.50 17.89
N LYS A 342 13.95 1.51 17.56
CA LYS A 342 14.42 2.91 17.51
C LYS A 342 15.01 3.34 18.85
N GLN A 343 14.32 3.06 19.95
CA GLN A 343 14.82 3.38 21.30
C GLN A 343 16.12 2.65 21.64
N ALA A 344 16.22 1.36 21.31
CA ALA A 344 17.43 0.58 21.52
C ALA A 344 18.60 1.13 20.68
N PHE A 345 18.34 1.45 19.40
CA PHE A 345 19.33 2.06 18.52
C PHE A 345 19.84 3.39 19.06
N GLU A 346 18.93 4.33 19.38
CA GLU A 346 19.32 5.66 19.87
C GLU A 346 19.95 5.61 21.27
N GLY A 347 19.66 4.57 22.06
CA GLY A 347 20.29 4.32 23.36
C GLY A 347 21.77 3.92 23.27
N ASP A 348 22.19 3.30 22.16
CA ASP A 348 23.58 2.91 21.90
C ASP A 348 23.99 3.21 20.45
N LYS A 349 23.71 4.45 20.02
CA LYS A 349 23.81 4.89 18.63
C LYS A 349 25.17 4.59 18.00
N THR A 350 26.25 4.88 18.73
CA THR A 350 27.63 4.70 18.23
C THR A 350 27.94 3.24 17.94
N GLN A 351 27.54 2.31 18.82
CA GLN A 351 27.76 0.89 18.61
C GLN A 351 26.97 0.37 17.42
N PHE A 352 25.69 0.74 17.29
CA PHE A 352 24.88 0.28 16.16
C PHE A 352 25.35 0.85 14.82
N LEU A 353 25.73 2.13 14.76
CA LEU A 353 26.31 2.71 13.55
C LEU A 353 27.60 1.98 13.14
N LYS A 354 28.45 1.62 14.10
CA LYS A 354 29.66 0.83 13.82
C LYS A 354 29.32 -0.56 13.25
N LEU A 355 28.31 -1.24 13.78
CA LEU A 355 27.86 -2.53 13.23
C LEU A 355 27.31 -2.39 11.81
N HIS A 356 26.57 -1.32 11.51
CA HIS A 356 26.11 -1.06 10.14
C HIS A 356 27.26 -0.69 9.20
N GLU A 357 28.27 0.01 9.69
CA GLU A 357 29.51 0.29 8.95
C GLU A 357 30.23 -1.03 8.61
N GLU A 358 30.39 -1.93 9.58
CA GLU A 358 30.96 -3.28 9.39
C GLU A 358 30.14 -4.12 8.39
N LEU A 359 28.80 -4.02 8.44
CA LEU A 359 27.92 -4.69 7.49
C LEU A 359 28.10 -4.15 6.06
N ALA A 360 28.16 -2.83 5.88
CA ALA A 360 28.41 -2.23 4.58
C ALA A 360 29.78 -2.67 4.02
N PHE A 361 30.79 -2.77 4.88
CA PHE A 361 32.09 -3.33 4.52
C PHE A 361 32.04 -4.77 4.06
N ALA A 362 31.36 -5.63 4.82
CA ALA A 362 31.18 -7.04 4.46
C ALA A 362 30.52 -7.16 3.08
N ILE A 363 29.45 -6.40 2.83
CA ILE A 363 28.75 -6.39 1.54
C ILE A 363 29.68 -5.95 0.39
N CYS A 364 30.47 -4.89 0.56
CA CYS A 364 31.43 -4.46 -0.47
C CYS A 364 32.51 -5.50 -0.74
N SER A 365 32.97 -6.21 0.29
CA SER A 365 34.06 -7.19 0.20
C SER A 365 33.71 -8.46 -0.60
N LEU A 366 32.42 -8.76 -0.78
CA LEU A 366 31.95 -9.89 -1.60
C LEU A 366 32.33 -9.76 -3.07
N HIS A 367 32.58 -8.54 -3.55
CA HIS A 367 32.88 -8.26 -4.94
C HIS A 367 34.36 -7.93 -5.11
N LYS A 368 35.11 -8.86 -5.71
CA LYS A 368 36.57 -8.77 -5.91
C LYS A 368 37.01 -7.58 -6.77
N ASP A 369 36.12 -7.05 -7.59
CA ASP A 369 36.41 -5.97 -8.55
C ASP A 369 36.16 -4.56 -7.99
N SER A 370 35.75 -4.44 -6.73
CA SER A 370 35.47 -3.15 -6.10
C SER A 370 36.78 -2.48 -5.66
N ASP A 371 36.94 -1.20 -5.96
CA ASP A 371 37.99 -0.38 -5.35
C ASP A 371 37.71 -0.21 -3.85
N LEU A 372 38.24 -1.16 -3.07
CA LEU A 372 38.07 -1.25 -1.63
C LEU A 372 38.54 0.02 -0.92
N PHE A 373 39.57 0.71 -1.43
CA PHE A 373 40.07 1.93 -0.79
C PHE A 373 39.07 3.08 -0.90
N THR A 374 38.53 3.29 -2.11
CA THR A 374 37.47 4.28 -2.33
C THR A 374 36.21 3.92 -1.56
N ALA A 375 35.82 2.64 -1.55
CA ALA A 375 34.66 2.15 -0.81
C ALA A 375 34.77 2.45 0.70
N VAL A 376 35.93 2.20 1.30
CA VAL A 376 36.20 2.50 2.72
C VAL A 376 36.03 3.96 3.06
N THR A 377 36.52 4.85 2.19
CA THR A 377 36.42 6.29 2.43
C THR A 377 34.96 6.74 2.39
N ILE A 378 34.20 6.29 1.39
CA ILE A 378 32.79 6.66 1.21
C ILE A 378 31.94 6.14 2.38
N ILE A 379 32.10 4.87 2.76
CA ILE A 379 31.35 4.25 3.87
C ILE A 379 31.60 5.02 5.17
N LYS A 380 32.87 5.25 5.53
CA LYS A 380 33.22 5.98 6.76
C LYS A 380 32.63 7.39 6.78
N THR A 381 32.76 8.12 5.68
CA THR A 381 32.23 9.49 5.57
C THR A 381 30.71 9.52 5.79
N PHE A 382 29.98 8.52 5.27
CA PHE A 382 28.54 8.41 5.49
C PHE A 382 28.17 8.10 6.94
N PHE A 383 28.85 7.16 7.60
CA PHE A 383 28.55 6.81 9.00
C PHE A 383 28.99 7.89 10.00
N GLU A 384 30.06 8.64 9.71
CA GLU A 384 30.43 9.85 10.44
C GLU A 384 29.34 10.93 10.33
N PHE A 385 28.81 11.14 9.12
CA PHE A 385 27.67 12.03 8.89
C PHE A 385 26.41 11.56 9.67
N LEU A 386 26.07 10.27 9.62
CA LEU A 386 24.93 9.72 10.36
C LEU A 386 25.07 9.89 11.88
N ASN A 387 26.28 9.78 12.43
CA ASN A 387 26.51 9.92 13.86
C ASN A 387 26.16 11.32 14.39
N LEU A 388 26.25 12.34 13.53
CA LEU A 388 25.83 13.71 13.84
C LEU A 388 24.32 13.94 13.66
N HIS A 389 23.63 13.02 12.98
CA HIS A 389 22.20 13.14 12.71
C HIS A 389 21.36 12.85 13.97
N THR A 390 20.28 13.61 14.17
CA THR A 390 19.40 13.52 15.35
C THR A 390 18.46 12.31 15.32
N ASN A 391 18.08 11.87 14.12
CA ASN A 391 17.26 10.67 13.90
C ASN A 391 18.01 9.69 13.00
N ALA A 392 19.17 9.21 13.46
CA ALA A 392 20.06 8.40 12.63
C ALA A 392 19.41 7.09 12.18
N TYR A 393 18.62 6.45 13.06
CA TYR A 393 17.92 5.19 12.75
C TYR A 393 16.98 5.32 11.55
N GLU A 394 16.09 6.32 11.58
CA GLU A 394 15.08 6.53 10.54
C GLU A 394 15.71 6.99 9.24
N PHE A 395 16.67 7.91 9.32
CA PHE A 395 17.37 8.42 8.15
C PHE A 395 18.16 7.31 7.43
N MET A 396 18.96 6.54 8.17
CA MET A 396 19.70 5.40 7.61
C MET A 396 18.75 4.35 7.00
N SER A 397 17.65 4.02 7.69
CA SER A 397 16.65 3.08 7.18
C SER A 397 16.02 3.55 5.87
N ALA A 398 15.73 4.85 5.76
CA ALA A 398 15.16 5.45 4.55
C ALA A 398 16.15 5.41 3.38
N ILE A 399 17.42 5.78 3.61
CA ILE A 399 18.48 5.70 2.59
C ILE A 399 18.68 4.26 2.12
N ASN A 400 18.82 3.30 3.05
CA ASN A 400 18.97 1.89 2.71
C ASN A 400 17.73 1.36 1.97
N HIS A 401 16.52 1.76 2.37
CA HIS A 401 15.31 1.37 1.65
C HIS A 401 15.30 1.92 0.22
N GLN A 402 15.70 3.18 0.00
CA GLN A 402 15.77 3.79 -1.32
C GLN A 402 16.81 3.10 -2.21
N ILE A 403 17.99 2.77 -1.66
CA ILE A 403 19.01 1.96 -2.36
C ILE A 403 18.41 0.63 -2.82
N ILE A 404 17.74 -0.08 -1.92
CA ILE A 404 17.16 -1.40 -2.18
C ILE A 404 16.04 -1.31 -3.22
N GLN A 405 15.16 -0.30 -3.15
CA GLN A 405 14.15 -0.06 -4.18
C GLN A 405 14.78 0.16 -5.56
N SER A 406 15.81 1.00 -5.64
CA SER A 406 16.52 1.32 -6.88
C SER A 406 17.28 0.13 -7.48
N CYS A 407 17.83 -0.76 -6.66
CA CYS A 407 18.60 -1.92 -7.13
C CYS A 407 17.76 -3.19 -7.34
N SER A 408 16.48 -3.22 -6.91
CA SER A 408 15.67 -4.44 -7.02
C SER A 408 14.25 -4.21 -7.52
N SER A 409 13.41 -3.58 -6.70
CA SER A 409 11.98 -3.44 -6.95
C SER A 409 11.67 -2.66 -8.24
N LEU A 410 12.36 -1.55 -8.48
CA LEU A 410 12.15 -0.71 -9.66
C LEU A 410 12.62 -1.40 -10.95
N PRO A 411 13.87 -1.93 -11.05
CA PRO A 411 14.30 -2.69 -12.21
C PRO A 411 13.41 -3.90 -12.52
N GLN A 412 13.01 -4.67 -11.50
CA GLN A 412 12.13 -5.82 -11.72
C GLN A 412 10.76 -5.41 -12.24
N LYS A 413 10.16 -4.34 -11.68
CA LYS A 413 8.88 -3.82 -12.18
C LYS A 413 8.99 -3.38 -13.63
N ALA A 414 10.05 -2.66 -14.00
CA ALA A 414 10.30 -2.25 -15.38
C ALA A 414 10.44 -3.46 -16.32
N LEU A 415 11.17 -4.50 -15.89
CA LEU A 415 11.33 -5.74 -16.65
C LEU A 415 10.00 -6.45 -16.89
N LEU A 416 9.17 -6.60 -15.86
CA LEU A 416 7.86 -7.25 -15.97
C LEU A 416 6.87 -6.45 -16.83
N GLN A 417 6.91 -5.13 -16.75
CA GLN A 417 6.10 -4.25 -17.61
C GLN A 417 6.50 -4.36 -19.08
N ALA A 418 7.81 -4.36 -19.37
CA ALA A 418 8.29 -4.55 -20.75
C ALA A 418 7.91 -5.93 -21.31
N HIS A 419 8.02 -6.98 -20.51
CA HIS A 419 7.59 -8.33 -20.91
C HIS A 419 6.08 -8.41 -21.21
N ALA A 420 5.25 -7.75 -20.41
CA ALA A 420 3.82 -7.69 -20.65
C ALA A 420 3.49 -6.95 -21.96
N ALA A 421 4.21 -5.87 -22.28
CA ALA A 421 4.05 -5.14 -23.54
C ALA A 421 4.42 -5.99 -24.76
N ILE A 422 5.55 -6.71 -24.69
CA ILE A 422 6.00 -7.60 -25.79
C ILE A 422 5.03 -8.77 -26.03
N LYS A 423 4.37 -9.28 -24.99
CA LYS A 423 3.34 -10.32 -25.17
C LYS A 423 2.07 -9.81 -25.88
N LEU A 424 1.80 -8.52 -25.82
CA LEU A 424 0.63 -7.90 -26.43
C LEU A 424 0.88 -7.47 -27.87
N GLU A 425 2.13 -7.07 -28.17
CA GLU A 425 2.56 -6.62 -29.48
C GLU A 425 3.36 -7.75 -30.13
N ASP A 426 2.80 -8.40 -31.15
CA ASP A 426 3.35 -9.55 -31.89
C ASP A 426 4.63 -9.16 -32.69
N HIS A 427 5.68 -8.73 -31.99
CA HIS A 427 6.84 -8.06 -32.54
C HIS A 427 8.13 -8.86 -32.32
N ASP A 428 8.86 -9.05 -33.43
CA ASP A 428 10.23 -9.62 -33.55
C ASP A 428 11.34 -8.78 -32.87
N THR A 429 11.01 -7.96 -31.86
CA THR A 429 12.03 -7.16 -31.17
C THR A 429 12.90 -8.04 -30.28
N GLN A 430 14.22 -7.98 -30.49
CA GLN A 430 15.21 -8.63 -29.62
C GLN A 430 15.16 -7.98 -28.22
N PHE A 431 14.36 -8.56 -27.34
CA PHE A 431 14.30 -8.16 -25.95
C PHE A 431 15.49 -8.72 -25.17
N ILE A 432 16.31 -7.84 -24.61
CA ILE A 432 17.47 -8.20 -23.79
C ILE A 432 17.20 -7.75 -22.34
N PRO A 433 16.68 -8.63 -21.47
CA PRO A 433 16.36 -8.33 -20.07
C PRO A 433 17.49 -7.64 -19.30
N GLU A 434 18.72 -8.08 -19.54
CA GLU A 434 19.92 -7.62 -18.86
C GLU A 434 20.23 -6.13 -19.12
N ILE A 435 20.03 -5.67 -20.36
CA ILE A 435 20.26 -4.26 -20.73
C ILE A 435 19.19 -3.39 -20.06
N LEU A 436 17.93 -3.83 -20.08
CA LEU A 436 16.82 -3.09 -19.47
C LEU A 436 16.98 -2.99 -17.94
N LEU A 437 17.38 -4.07 -17.27
CA LEU A 437 17.64 -4.05 -15.84
C LEU A 437 18.74 -3.05 -15.50
N SER A 438 19.84 -3.09 -16.26
CA SER A 438 20.99 -2.21 -16.02
C SER A 438 20.63 -0.74 -16.26
N SER A 439 19.94 -0.41 -17.35
CA SER A 439 19.50 0.96 -17.63
C SER A 439 18.47 1.48 -16.63
N SER A 440 17.53 0.62 -16.20
CA SER A 440 16.54 0.97 -15.18
C SER A 440 17.18 1.22 -13.81
N PHE A 441 18.17 0.41 -13.43
CA PHE A 441 18.96 0.63 -12.22
C PHE A 441 19.72 1.95 -12.28
N GLU A 442 20.53 2.19 -13.32
CA GLU A 442 21.34 3.40 -13.46
C GLU A 442 20.47 4.66 -13.38
N HIS A 443 19.33 4.67 -14.09
CA HIS A 443 18.39 5.78 -14.01
C HIS A 443 17.80 5.96 -12.61
N SER A 444 17.41 4.86 -11.95
CA SER A 444 16.77 4.91 -10.63
C SER A 444 17.74 5.35 -9.54
N ILE A 445 18.97 4.82 -9.53
CA ILE A 445 19.97 5.17 -8.53
C ILE A 445 20.50 6.59 -8.72
N GLN A 446 20.69 7.03 -9.96
CA GLN A 446 21.11 8.39 -10.26
C GLN A 446 20.05 9.40 -9.82
N ASN A 447 18.78 9.19 -10.19
CA ASN A 447 17.67 10.04 -9.74
C ASN A 447 17.54 10.06 -8.20
N ALA A 448 17.80 8.93 -7.55
CA ALA A 448 17.73 8.82 -6.10
C ALA A 448 18.87 9.59 -5.40
N ALA A 449 20.08 9.49 -5.94
CA ALA A 449 21.27 10.18 -5.44
C ALA A 449 21.24 11.69 -5.72
N ASP A 450 20.73 12.12 -6.88
CA ASP A 450 20.66 13.53 -7.27
C ASP A 450 19.63 14.34 -6.47
N ARG A 451 18.70 13.67 -5.78
CA ARG A 451 17.76 14.29 -4.84
C ARG A 451 18.35 14.53 -3.45
N GLN A 452 19.55 14.03 -3.18
CA GLN A 452 20.20 14.20 -1.88
C GLN A 452 21.07 15.45 -1.92
N ASP A 453 20.83 16.36 -0.98
CA ASP A 453 21.64 17.58 -0.84
C ASP A 453 23.06 17.25 -0.32
N GLU A 454 23.19 16.15 0.42
CA GLU A 454 24.43 15.77 1.08
C GLU A 454 25.27 14.84 0.20
N LYS A 455 26.51 15.27 -0.09
CA LYS A 455 27.45 14.52 -0.93
C LYS A 455 27.74 13.13 -0.36
N ALA A 456 27.95 13.02 0.95
CA ALA A 456 28.22 11.75 1.62
C ALA A 456 27.10 10.72 1.40
N VAL A 457 25.84 11.18 1.41
CA VAL A 457 24.66 10.34 1.18
C VAL A 457 24.60 9.89 -0.29
N SER A 458 24.75 10.83 -1.23
CA SER A 458 24.70 10.50 -2.66
C SER A 458 25.82 9.53 -3.09
N GLU A 459 27.04 9.70 -2.59
CA GLU A 459 28.17 8.79 -2.87
C GLU A 459 27.95 7.40 -2.26
N TYR A 460 27.49 7.33 -1.01
CA TYR A 460 27.14 6.07 -0.37
C TYR A 460 26.03 5.32 -1.13
N MET A 461 24.99 6.04 -1.57
CA MET A 461 23.90 5.44 -2.36
C MET A 461 24.40 4.86 -3.67
N ARG A 462 25.25 5.57 -4.42
CA ARG A 462 25.82 5.07 -5.68
C ARG A 462 26.71 3.85 -5.44
N LEU A 463 27.59 3.90 -4.43
CA LEU A 463 28.45 2.78 -4.07
C LEU A 463 27.63 1.54 -3.71
N MET A 464 26.81 1.63 -2.64
CA MET A 464 26.06 0.48 -2.14
C MET A 464 25.02 -0.02 -3.15
N GLY A 465 24.37 0.90 -3.88
CA GLY A 465 23.46 0.56 -4.95
C GLY A 465 24.13 -0.27 -6.04
N SER A 466 25.31 0.13 -6.51
CA SER A 466 26.05 -0.60 -7.54
C SER A 466 26.48 -1.99 -7.08
N VAL A 467 26.92 -2.12 -5.82
CA VAL A 467 27.38 -3.37 -5.22
C VAL A 467 26.20 -4.34 -5.08
N LEU A 468 25.10 -3.89 -4.47
CA LEU A 468 23.91 -4.71 -4.27
C LEU A 468 23.24 -5.10 -5.59
N PHE A 469 23.24 -4.19 -6.58
CA PHE A 469 22.63 -4.44 -7.89
C PHE A 469 23.27 -5.64 -8.61
N ARG A 470 24.59 -5.85 -8.48
CA ARG A 470 25.28 -6.99 -9.14
C ARG A 470 24.68 -8.34 -8.73
N ALA A 471 24.46 -8.55 -7.43
CA ALA A 471 23.83 -9.76 -6.91
C ALA A 471 22.31 -9.79 -7.18
N ALA A 472 21.62 -8.66 -6.95
CA ALA A 472 20.18 -8.53 -7.16
C ALA A 472 19.78 -8.82 -8.61
N LYS A 473 20.57 -8.37 -9.58
CA LYS A 473 20.36 -8.60 -11.02
C LYS A 473 20.28 -10.09 -11.35
N GLN A 474 21.16 -10.93 -10.80
CA GLN A 474 21.11 -12.38 -11.05
C GLN A 474 19.85 -13.02 -10.45
N LEU A 475 19.44 -12.60 -9.25
CA LEU A 475 18.21 -13.07 -8.62
C LEU A 475 16.97 -12.65 -9.42
N ILE A 476 16.93 -11.41 -9.91
CA ILE A 476 15.83 -10.93 -10.76
C ILE A 476 15.78 -11.69 -12.08
N LEU A 477 16.92 -11.94 -12.73
CA LEU A 477 16.98 -12.71 -13.96
C LEU A 477 16.57 -14.17 -13.74
N GLN A 478 16.96 -14.77 -12.61
CA GLN A 478 16.51 -16.11 -12.23
C GLN A 478 14.99 -16.16 -12.03
N ASN A 479 14.43 -15.17 -11.33
CA ASN A 479 12.98 -15.04 -11.11
C ASN A 479 12.23 -14.83 -12.43
N TYR A 480 12.80 -14.00 -13.30
CA TYR A 480 12.28 -13.72 -14.64
C TYR A 480 12.31 -14.97 -15.53
N ALA A 481 13.36 -15.79 -15.48
CA ALA A 481 13.46 -17.02 -16.26
C ALA A 481 12.29 -17.97 -15.99
N GLY A 482 11.83 -18.06 -14.73
CA GLY A 482 10.63 -18.82 -14.37
C GLY A 482 9.36 -18.30 -15.05
N ILE A 483 9.22 -16.97 -15.20
CA ILE A 483 8.08 -16.33 -15.87
C ILE A 483 8.18 -16.47 -17.39
N ALA A 484 9.39 -16.39 -17.93
CA ALA A 484 9.70 -16.53 -19.35
C ALA A 484 9.78 -18.00 -19.81
N THR A 485 9.57 -18.96 -18.90
CA THR A 485 9.73 -20.41 -19.16
C THR A 485 11.10 -20.78 -19.73
N SER A 486 12.14 -20.01 -19.38
CA SER A 486 13.53 -20.24 -19.78
C SER A 486 14.32 -20.91 -18.65
N LYS A 487 15.48 -21.47 -18.99
CA LYS A 487 16.35 -22.12 -18.00
C LYS A 487 16.96 -21.05 -17.08
N PRO A 488 16.81 -21.18 -15.74
CA PRO A 488 17.41 -20.23 -14.81
C PRO A 488 18.94 -20.28 -14.87
N GLN A 489 19.57 -19.10 -14.77
CA GLN A 489 21.02 -19.00 -14.64
C GLN A 489 21.47 -19.49 -13.26
N ALA A 490 22.66 -20.10 -13.21
CA ALA A 490 23.28 -20.45 -11.93
C ALA A 490 23.72 -19.18 -11.20
N LEU A 491 23.41 -19.09 -9.90
CA LEU A 491 23.80 -17.97 -9.06
C LEU A 491 25.28 -18.06 -8.68
N ASP A 492 25.97 -16.92 -8.71
CA ASP A 492 27.32 -16.77 -8.15
C ASP A 492 27.30 -16.71 -6.61
N ASN A 493 28.49 -16.59 -5.99
CA ASN A 493 28.58 -16.53 -4.52
C ASN A 493 27.83 -15.31 -3.94
N PRO A 494 28.05 -14.07 -4.42
CA PRO A 494 27.30 -12.91 -3.92
C PRO A 494 25.78 -13.05 -4.01
N ALA A 495 25.25 -13.57 -5.12
CA ALA A 495 23.81 -13.78 -5.29
C ALA A 495 23.26 -14.87 -4.37
N LYS A 496 24.02 -15.97 -4.15
CA LYS A 496 23.66 -17.01 -3.16
C LYS A 496 23.64 -16.44 -1.74
N THR A 497 24.67 -15.69 -1.35
CA THR A 497 24.75 -15.05 -0.03
C THR A 497 23.59 -14.08 0.18
N MET A 498 23.26 -13.26 -0.83
CA MET A 498 22.09 -12.38 -0.80
C MET A 498 20.76 -13.15 -0.67
N GLN A 499 20.60 -14.27 -1.37
CA GLN A 499 19.42 -15.12 -1.25
C GLN A 499 19.29 -15.77 0.14
N LEU A 500 20.41 -16.21 0.74
CA LEU A 500 20.43 -16.72 2.11
C LEU A 500 20.06 -15.62 3.11
N ALA A 501 20.61 -14.41 2.96
CA ALA A 501 20.29 -13.26 3.79
C ALA A 501 18.80 -12.91 3.72
N LEU A 502 18.23 -12.91 2.51
CA LEU A 502 16.81 -12.64 2.26
C LEU A 502 15.89 -13.63 2.99
N ASN A 503 16.22 -14.93 2.94
CA ASN A 503 15.47 -15.96 3.66
C ASN A 503 15.57 -15.80 5.18
N ARG A 504 16.77 -15.50 5.69
CA ARG A 504 17.00 -15.29 7.12
C ARG A 504 16.23 -14.07 7.63
N GLN A 505 16.28 -12.95 6.91
CA GLN A 505 15.54 -11.73 7.25
C GLN A 505 14.04 -11.98 7.31
N LEU A 506 13.48 -12.79 6.40
CA LEU A 506 12.07 -13.16 6.44
C LEU A 506 11.73 -14.00 7.68
N GLN A 507 12.52 -15.03 7.95
CA GLN A 507 12.31 -15.93 9.09
C GLN A 507 12.41 -15.18 10.42
N ASP A 508 13.45 -14.35 10.58
CA ASP A 508 13.64 -13.53 11.76
C ASP A 508 12.47 -12.56 11.97
N PHE A 509 12.01 -11.90 10.90
CA PHE A 509 10.87 -11.00 10.97
C PHE A 509 9.59 -11.71 11.44
N HIS A 510 9.31 -12.89 10.88
CA HIS A 510 8.14 -13.67 11.29
C HIS A 510 8.27 -14.16 12.73
N HIS A 511 9.47 -14.56 13.16
CA HIS A 511 9.73 -14.94 14.54
C HIS A 511 9.53 -13.78 15.51
N GLU A 512 10.07 -12.60 15.21
CA GLU A 512 9.88 -11.39 16.02
C GLU A 512 8.40 -10.98 16.12
N LEU A 513 7.64 -11.12 15.03
CA LEU A 513 6.19 -10.89 15.03
C LEU A 513 5.42 -11.96 15.82
N ALA A 514 5.99 -13.14 16.09
CA ALA A 514 5.36 -14.18 16.90
C ALA A 514 5.61 -13.99 18.41
N VAL A 515 6.80 -13.54 18.82
CA VAL A 515 7.21 -13.43 20.24
C VAL A 515 6.77 -12.12 20.89
N SER A 516 6.36 -12.12 22.16
CA SER A 516 5.95 -10.89 22.86
C SER A 516 7.13 -9.90 22.96
N PRO A 517 6.96 -8.60 22.61
CA PRO A 517 8.05 -7.63 22.70
C PRO A 517 8.62 -7.45 24.11
N SER A 518 7.81 -7.70 25.15
CA SER A 518 8.23 -7.62 26.55
C SER A 518 9.23 -8.70 26.97
N GLN A 519 9.42 -9.74 26.17
CA GLN A 519 10.29 -10.87 26.45
C GLN A 519 11.66 -10.77 25.75
N ILE A 520 11.86 -9.73 24.94
CA ILE A 520 13.04 -9.59 24.08
C ILE A 520 13.89 -8.44 24.60
N ASP A 521 15.14 -8.71 24.96
CA ASP A 521 16.15 -7.67 25.02
C ASP A 521 16.43 -7.22 23.57
N MET A 522 15.79 -6.11 23.18
CA MET A 522 15.83 -5.66 21.80
C MET A 522 17.24 -5.23 21.39
N SER A 523 18.03 -4.64 22.31
CA SER A 523 19.40 -4.22 22.01
C SER A 523 20.28 -5.43 21.70
N LEU A 524 20.27 -6.42 22.59
CA LEU A 524 21.03 -7.67 22.40
C LEU A 524 20.58 -8.41 21.13
N ARG A 525 19.26 -8.49 20.89
CA ARG A 525 18.72 -9.15 19.70
C ARG A 525 19.15 -8.45 18.41
N MET A 526 19.09 -7.11 18.36
CA MET A 526 19.54 -6.32 17.21
C MET A 526 21.03 -6.53 16.93
N GLN A 527 21.88 -6.47 17.96
CA GLN A 527 23.32 -6.70 17.83
C GLN A 527 23.63 -8.11 17.32
N THR A 528 22.97 -9.12 17.89
CA THR A 528 23.13 -10.53 17.48
C THR A 528 22.81 -10.69 16.00
N LEU A 529 21.68 -10.13 15.56
CA LEU A 529 21.24 -10.23 14.17
C LEU A 529 22.16 -9.50 13.20
N LEU A 530 22.70 -8.33 13.58
CA LEU A 530 23.68 -7.62 12.76
C LEU A 530 24.99 -8.40 12.65
N HIS A 531 25.51 -8.94 13.74
CA HIS A 531 26.72 -9.80 13.70
C HIS A 531 26.52 -11.04 12.83
N GLU A 532 25.35 -11.66 12.92
CA GLU A 532 24.97 -12.80 12.08
C GLU A 532 24.89 -12.44 10.59
N GLU A 533 24.39 -11.25 10.25
CA GLU A 533 24.36 -10.75 8.87
C GLU A 533 25.77 -10.37 8.37
N ILE A 534 26.59 -9.72 9.19
CA ILE A 534 28.00 -9.41 8.87
C ILE A 534 28.75 -10.70 8.56
N ALA A 535 28.65 -11.69 9.45
CA ALA A 535 29.31 -12.98 9.26
C ALA A 535 28.88 -13.68 7.97
N LEU A 536 27.59 -13.59 7.62
CA LEU A 536 27.07 -14.16 6.38
C LEU A 536 27.68 -13.49 5.14
N PHE A 537 27.82 -12.15 5.14
CA PHE A 537 28.41 -11.41 4.02
C PHE A 537 29.94 -11.42 4.00
N MET A 538 30.61 -11.99 5.00
CA MET A 538 32.07 -12.22 5.00
C MET A 538 32.48 -13.62 4.50
N MET A 539 31.51 -14.53 4.31
CA MET A 539 31.73 -15.87 3.74
C MET A 539 31.84 -15.82 2.21
#